data_AF-A0AAX4JD51-F1
#
_entry.id   AF-A0AAX4JD51-F1
#
_cell.length_a   1.000
_cell.length_b   1.000
_cell.length_c   1.000
_cell.angle_alpha   90.00
_cell.angle_beta   90.00
_cell.angle_gamma   90.00
#
_symmetry.space_group_name_H-M   'P 1'
#
loop_
_entity.id
_entity.type
_entity.pdbx_description
1 polymer ?
#
loop_
_entity_poly.entity_id
_entity_poly.type
_entity_poly.pdbx_seq_one_letter_code
_entity_poly.pdbx_strand_id
1 'polypeptide(L)'
;MLKKYEENNNENKNKDLKTTDENNDDDSLDMILNPHVYALDDTLKSIHSSSSTDEKNQLIDELTVIFTKDDILFNRKIQARFPDILNLLKNPDLYNNSCILISDMVRHKPIIQEIFFLLKIFDFLNFEKYKNTMSLVFSMCYGNKKLTEYYFTEIFKEERDNENELVKILKEQK
;
A
#
# COMPACT_ATOMS: atom_id res chain seq x y z
N MET A 1 32.78 -36.92 71.01
CA MET A 1 32.37 -38.17 70.33
C MET A 1 32.45 -37.91 68.83
N LEU A 2 33.51 -38.27 68.09
CA LEU A 2 33.77 -39.59 67.48
C LEU A 2 32.53 -40.21 66.81
N LYS A 3 32.32 -39.97 65.51
CA LYS A 3 32.50 -40.95 64.40
C LYS A 3 31.84 -40.48 63.09
N LYS A 4 32.50 -40.85 61.98
CA LYS A 4 32.18 -40.72 60.55
C LYS A 4 31.00 -41.64 60.12
N TYR A 5 30.69 -41.56 58.80
CA TYR A 5 29.91 -42.46 57.90
C TYR A 5 28.46 -41.98 57.70
N GLU A 6 27.85 -41.79 56.53
CA GLU A 6 28.05 -42.16 55.09
C GLU A 6 27.15 -41.20 54.26
N GLU A 7 27.63 -40.54 53.20
CA GLU A 7 27.62 -40.94 51.77
C GLU A 7 26.27 -40.85 51.01
N ASN A 8 26.34 -40.07 49.91
CA ASN A 8 25.74 -40.27 48.58
C ASN A 8 24.45 -39.54 48.13
N ASN A 9 24.68 -38.75 47.07
CA ASN A 9 23.90 -38.56 45.84
C ASN A 9 22.60 -37.75 45.87
N ASN A 10 22.64 -36.53 45.34
CA ASN A 10 22.18 -36.35 43.95
C ASN A 10 22.56 -35.00 43.34
N GLU A 11 22.85 -35.10 42.06
CA GLU A 11 23.45 -34.13 41.16
C GLU A 11 22.52 -32.96 40.78
N ASN A 12 23.17 -31.85 40.43
CA ASN A 12 22.82 -30.91 39.36
C ASN A 12 21.54 -31.20 38.56
N LYS A 13 20.58 -30.26 38.61
CA LYS A 13 19.57 -29.89 37.59
C LYS A 13 18.80 -28.70 38.19
N ASN A 14 18.62 -27.52 37.60
CA ASN A 14 18.83 -27.00 36.27
C ASN A 14 19.11 -25.49 36.41
N LYS A 15 20.27 -25.04 35.91
CA LYS A 15 20.32 -23.79 35.17
C LYS A 15 19.47 -23.96 33.90
N ASP A 16 18.99 -22.85 33.37
CA ASP A 16 18.14 -22.71 32.17
C ASP A 16 16.64 -22.59 32.46
N LEU A 17 16.25 -21.51 33.15
CA LEU A 17 15.12 -20.74 32.62
C LEU A 17 15.66 -19.92 31.44
N LYS A 18 15.65 -20.54 30.27
CA LYS A 18 15.73 -19.85 28.98
C LYS A 18 14.49 -18.97 28.85
N THR A 19 14.68 -17.66 28.98
CA THR A 19 13.81 -16.63 28.41
C THR A 19 13.64 -16.91 26.91
N THR A 20 12.49 -17.46 26.52
CA THR A 20 12.20 -17.75 25.10
C THR A 20 10.74 -17.48 24.71
N ASP A 21 10.02 -16.59 25.41
CA ASP A 21 8.59 -16.35 25.09
C ASP A 21 8.19 -14.86 24.92
N GLU A 22 9.08 -13.89 25.13
CA GLU A 22 8.68 -12.47 25.03
C GLU A 22 8.54 -11.95 23.58
N ASN A 23 9.17 -12.60 22.59
CA ASN A 23 9.13 -12.12 21.19
C ASN A 23 7.95 -12.67 20.37
N ASN A 24 7.35 -13.80 20.76
CA ASN A 24 6.27 -14.42 19.97
C ASN A 24 4.89 -13.80 20.28
N ASP A 25 4.69 -13.33 21.51
CA ASP A 25 3.42 -12.74 21.92
C ASP A 25 3.20 -11.35 21.30
N ASP A 26 4.25 -10.54 21.15
CA ASP A 26 4.17 -9.18 20.59
C ASP A 26 3.83 -9.19 19.08
N ASP A 27 4.42 -10.08 18.30
CA ASP A 27 4.11 -10.27 16.87
C ASP A 27 2.67 -10.77 16.67
N SER A 28 2.22 -11.69 17.52
CA SER A 28 0.85 -12.21 17.45
C SER A 28 -0.19 -11.14 17.81
N LEU A 29 0.12 -10.29 18.79
CA LEU A 29 -0.73 -9.17 19.19
C LEU A 29 -0.75 -8.07 18.13
N ASP A 30 0.39 -7.73 17.51
CA ASP A 30 0.45 -6.77 16.41
C ASP A 30 -0.37 -7.24 15.20
N MET A 31 -0.36 -8.55 14.91
CA MET A 31 -1.19 -9.13 13.84
C MET A 31 -2.69 -9.00 14.13
N ILE A 32 -3.11 -9.22 15.38
CA ILE A 32 -4.51 -9.04 15.80
C ILE A 32 -4.92 -7.57 15.72
N LEU A 33 -4.02 -6.65 16.09
CA LEU A 33 -4.28 -5.22 16.13
C LEU A 33 -4.19 -4.55 14.74
N ASN A 34 -3.39 -5.08 13.82
CA ASN A 34 -3.15 -4.51 12.50
C ASN A 34 -3.35 -5.51 11.34
N PRO A 35 -4.47 -6.26 11.26
CA PRO A 35 -4.65 -7.32 10.28
C PRO A 35 -4.56 -6.84 8.83
N HIS A 36 -4.94 -5.57 8.59
CA HIS A 36 -4.85 -4.94 7.27
C HIS A 36 -3.41 -4.77 6.76
N VAL A 37 -2.43 -4.61 7.66
CA VAL A 37 -1.01 -4.49 7.28
C VAL A 37 -0.48 -5.82 6.77
N TYR A 38 -0.79 -6.90 7.48
CA TYR A 38 -0.38 -8.25 7.09
C TYR A 38 -1.06 -8.70 5.81
N ALA A 39 -2.37 -8.44 5.67
CA ALA A 39 -3.11 -8.72 4.44
C ALA A 39 -2.49 -7.97 3.24
N LEU A 40 -2.18 -6.68 3.39
CA LEU A 40 -1.51 -5.90 2.35
C LEU A 40 -0.15 -6.50 1.97
N ASP A 41 0.68 -6.81 2.96
CA ASP A 41 2.03 -7.36 2.73
C ASP A 41 1.97 -8.72 2.03
N ASP A 42 1.06 -9.59 2.42
CA ASP A 42 0.94 -10.92 1.83
C ASP A 42 0.33 -10.87 0.41
N THR A 43 -0.64 -9.99 0.18
CA THR A 43 -1.17 -9.78 -1.17
C THR A 43 -0.11 -9.18 -2.10
N LEU A 44 0.67 -8.19 -1.65
CA LEU A 44 1.77 -7.62 -2.45
C LEU A 44 2.86 -8.66 -2.76
N LYS A 45 3.26 -9.47 -1.77
CA LYS A 45 4.19 -10.59 -2.00
C LYS A 45 3.66 -11.54 -3.06
N SER A 46 2.37 -11.89 -2.98
CA SER A 46 1.71 -12.80 -3.92
C SER A 46 1.68 -12.24 -5.34
N ILE A 47 1.43 -10.93 -5.51
CA ILE A 47 1.53 -10.24 -6.80
C ILE A 47 2.93 -10.36 -7.39
N HIS A 48 3.97 -10.19 -6.57
CA HIS A 48 5.35 -10.27 -7.01
C HIS A 48 5.79 -11.71 -7.34
N SER A 49 5.31 -12.70 -6.60
CA SER A 49 5.68 -14.10 -6.81
C SER A 49 4.88 -14.81 -7.91
N SER A 50 3.66 -14.36 -8.19
CA SER A 50 2.82 -14.98 -9.22
C SER A 50 3.47 -14.82 -10.61
N SER A 51 3.32 -15.84 -11.45
CA SER A 51 3.66 -15.78 -12.87
C SER A 51 2.46 -15.45 -13.76
N SER A 52 1.24 -15.45 -13.21
CA SER A 52 0.00 -15.26 -13.95
C SER A 52 -0.45 -13.80 -13.89
N THR A 53 -0.63 -13.17 -15.05
CA THR A 53 -1.17 -11.81 -15.14
C THR A 53 -2.58 -11.72 -14.58
N ASP A 54 -3.42 -12.72 -14.84
CA ASP A 54 -4.81 -12.74 -14.37
C ASP A 54 -4.88 -12.84 -12.84
N GLU A 55 -4.05 -13.69 -12.25
CA GLU A 55 -3.94 -13.82 -10.80
C GLU A 55 -3.45 -12.51 -10.17
N LYS A 56 -2.46 -11.84 -10.77
CA LYS A 56 -1.99 -10.53 -10.30
C LYS A 56 -3.10 -9.49 -10.33
N ASN A 57 -3.87 -9.42 -11.41
CA ASN A 57 -4.98 -8.49 -11.50
C ASN A 57 -6.07 -8.78 -10.47
N GLN A 58 -6.38 -10.06 -10.21
CA GLN A 58 -7.29 -10.45 -9.13
C GLN A 58 -6.76 -10.00 -7.76
N LEU A 59 -5.48 -10.20 -7.48
CA LEU A 59 -4.85 -9.75 -6.23
C LEU A 59 -4.85 -8.21 -6.08
N ILE A 60 -4.72 -7.46 -7.19
CA ILE A 60 -4.89 -6.00 -7.19
C ILE A 60 -6.33 -5.61 -6.84
N ASP A 61 -7.31 -6.35 -7.32
CA ASP A 61 -8.71 -6.12 -6.97
C ASP A 61 -8.95 -6.41 -5.47
N GLU A 62 -8.30 -7.43 -4.91
CA GLU A 62 -8.31 -7.71 -3.46
C GLU A 62 -7.69 -6.58 -2.64
N LEU A 63 -6.58 -5.98 -3.11
CA LEU A 63 -6.02 -4.77 -2.48
C LEU A 63 -7.05 -3.64 -2.44
N THR A 64 -7.83 -3.47 -3.51
CA THR A 64 -8.89 -2.44 -3.56
C THR A 64 -9.91 -2.66 -2.45
N VAL A 65 -10.29 -3.91 -2.17
CA VAL A 65 -11.18 -4.28 -1.06
C VAL A 65 -10.56 -3.93 0.30
N ILE A 66 -9.26 -4.18 0.49
CA ILE A 66 -8.55 -3.80 1.73
C ILE A 66 -8.69 -2.30 1.96
N PHE A 67 -8.47 -1.47 0.93
CA PHE A 67 -8.52 0.00 1.03
C PHE A 67 -9.93 0.62 1.06
N THR A 68 -11.00 -0.18 1.04
CA THR A 68 -12.37 0.36 1.22
C THR A 68 -12.59 1.05 2.57
N LYS A 69 -11.77 0.73 3.56
CA LYS A 69 -11.76 1.40 4.86
C LYS A 69 -10.79 2.59 4.83
N ASP A 70 -11.33 3.79 4.67
CA ASP A 70 -10.54 5.01 4.50
C ASP A 70 -9.51 5.28 5.62
N ASP A 71 -9.78 4.84 6.85
CA ASP A 71 -8.91 5.03 8.01
C ASP A 71 -7.56 4.31 7.89
N ILE A 72 -7.51 3.16 7.20
CA ILE A 72 -6.27 2.39 7.08
C ILE A 72 -5.22 3.11 6.22
N LEU A 73 -5.64 3.98 5.30
CA LEU A 73 -4.74 4.74 4.43
C LEU A 73 -3.87 5.74 5.20
N PHE A 74 -4.26 6.07 6.44
CA PHE A 74 -3.51 6.95 7.33
C PHE A 74 -2.54 6.19 8.25
N ASN A 75 -2.57 4.85 8.24
CA ASN A 75 -1.62 4.03 9.00
C ASN A 75 -0.23 4.10 8.35
N ARG A 76 0.79 4.45 9.15
CA ARG A 76 2.17 4.60 8.66
C ARG A 76 2.76 3.29 8.10
N LYS A 77 2.40 2.13 8.68
CA LYS A 77 2.84 0.82 8.18
C LYS A 77 2.27 0.55 6.79
N ILE A 78 1.02 0.96 6.55
CA ILE A 78 0.36 0.88 5.23
C ILE A 78 1.01 1.86 4.24
N GLN A 79 1.21 3.12 4.64
CA GLN A 79 1.83 4.14 3.76
C GLN A 79 3.25 3.77 3.32
N ALA A 80 3.98 3.01 4.14
CA ALA A 80 5.29 2.49 3.77
C ALA A 80 5.26 1.54 2.55
N ARG A 81 4.09 1.07 2.12
CA ARG A 81 3.88 0.23 0.92
C ARG A 81 3.34 1.00 -0.28
N PHE A 82 3.05 2.29 -0.16
CA PHE A 82 2.61 3.09 -1.30
C PHE A 82 3.61 3.09 -2.46
N PRO A 83 4.95 3.09 -2.24
CA PRO A 83 5.90 2.92 -3.34
C PRO A 83 5.73 1.61 -4.11
N ASP A 84 5.44 0.50 -3.42
CA ASP A 84 5.25 -0.82 -4.05
C ASP A 84 3.94 -0.86 -4.84
N ILE A 85 2.86 -0.29 -4.29
CA ILE A 85 1.58 -0.11 -4.99
C ILE A 85 1.78 0.76 -6.24
N LEU A 86 2.51 1.87 -6.11
CA LEU A 86 2.78 2.76 -7.24
C LEU A 86 3.61 2.06 -8.34
N ASN A 87 4.56 1.21 -7.96
CA ASN A 87 5.37 0.44 -8.90
C ASN A 87 4.53 -0.50 -9.79
N LEU A 88 3.32 -0.88 -9.40
CA LEU A 88 2.43 -1.69 -10.22
C LEU A 88 2.05 -1.00 -11.55
N LEU A 89 2.00 0.34 -11.56
CA LEU A 89 1.79 1.13 -12.79
C LEU A 89 2.90 0.95 -13.83
N LYS A 90 4.09 0.46 -13.45
CA LYS A 90 5.17 0.21 -14.41
C LYS A 90 4.90 -0.99 -15.29
N ASN A 91 4.03 -1.92 -14.86
CA ASN A 91 3.69 -3.09 -15.65
C ASN A 91 2.51 -2.76 -16.58
N PRO A 92 2.69 -2.80 -17.92
CA PRO A 92 1.61 -2.54 -18.85
C PRO A 92 0.39 -3.43 -18.61
N ASP A 93 0.57 -4.70 -18.25
CA ASP A 93 -0.55 -5.63 -18.10
C ASP A 93 -1.38 -5.40 -16.83
N LEU A 94 -0.80 -4.72 -15.83
CA LEU A 94 -1.44 -4.41 -14.55
C LEU A 94 -1.94 -2.96 -14.47
N TYR A 95 -1.54 -2.13 -15.43
CA TYR A 95 -1.75 -0.68 -15.42
C TYR A 95 -3.20 -0.28 -15.15
N ASN A 96 -4.16 -0.92 -15.81
CA ASN A 96 -5.56 -0.52 -15.72
C ASN A 96 -6.12 -0.74 -14.31
N ASN A 97 -5.88 -1.92 -13.73
CA ASN A 97 -6.33 -2.26 -12.38
C ASN A 97 -5.57 -1.44 -11.33
N SER A 98 -4.29 -1.18 -11.57
CA SER A 98 -3.47 -0.33 -10.70
C SER A 98 -3.97 1.13 -10.68
N CYS A 99 -4.38 1.67 -11.84
CA CYS A 99 -5.04 2.97 -11.91
C CYS A 99 -6.35 3.02 -11.13
N ILE A 100 -7.15 1.95 -11.16
CA ILE A 100 -8.41 1.86 -10.40
C ILE A 100 -8.11 1.84 -8.90
N LEU A 101 -7.25 0.92 -8.46
CA LEU A 101 -6.79 0.81 -7.08
C LEU A 101 -6.33 2.16 -6.53
N ILE A 102 -5.38 2.81 -7.21
CA ILE A 102 -4.82 4.07 -6.72
C ILE A 102 -5.86 5.19 -6.79
N SER A 103 -6.73 5.22 -7.81
CA SER A 103 -7.83 6.20 -7.88
C SER A 103 -8.72 6.14 -6.64
N ASP A 104 -9.07 4.94 -6.19
CA ASP A 104 -9.92 4.74 -5.00
C ASP A 104 -9.19 5.12 -3.72
N MET A 105 -7.88 4.84 -3.64
CA MET A 105 -7.04 5.25 -2.50
C MET A 105 -6.93 6.77 -2.35
N VAL A 106 -6.89 7.53 -3.44
CA VAL A 106 -6.58 8.98 -3.40
C VAL A 106 -7.81 9.89 -3.45
N ARG A 107 -8.93 9.41 -4.00
CA ARG A 107 -10.08 10.26 -4.29
C ARG A 107 -10.65 10.89 -3.01
N HIS A 108 -10.86 12.21 -3.04
CA HIS A 108 -11.33 13.03 -1.92
C HIS A 108 -10.44 13.00 -0.67
N LYS A 109 -9.17 12.60 -0.78
CA LYS A 109 -8.24 12.46 0.35
C LYS A 109 -6.98 13.30 0.12
N PRO A 110 -6.99 14.62 0.40
CA PRO A 110 -5.89 15.53 0.09
C PRO A 110 -4.52 15.08 0.60
N ILE A 111 -4.46 14.56 1.83
CA ILE A 111 -3.22 14.04 2.42
C ILE A 111 -2.67 12.86 1.60
N ILE A 112 -3.55 11.94 1.18
CA ILE A 112 -3.13 10.76 0.39
C ILE A 112 -2.72 11.19 -1.02
N GLN A 113 -3.45 12.11 -1.65
CA GLN A 113 -3.07 12.72 -2.92
C GLN A 113 -1.68 13.37 -2.85
N GLU A 114 -1.38 14.12 -1.78
CA GLU A 114 -0.06 14.72 -1.57
C GLU A 114 1.05 13.70 -1.41
N ILE A 115 0.81 12.60 -0.69
CA ILE A 115 1.80 11.50 -0.57
C ILE A 115 2.10 10.91 -1.94
N PHE A 116 1.08 10.56 -2.74
CA PHE A 116 1.30 10.03 -4.09
C PHE A 116 1.95 11.05 -5.04
N PHE A 117 1.68 12.34 -4.86
CA PHE A 117 2.38 13.40 -5.58
C PHE A 117 3.87 13.44 -5.22
N LEU A 118 4.23 13.33 -3.94
CA LEU A 118 5.63 13.25 -3.50
C LEU A 118 6.34 11.99 -4.00
N LEU A 119 5.59 10.89 -4.18
CA LEU A 119 6.07 9.67 -4.83
C LEU A 119 6.13 9.77 -6.37
N LYS A 120 5.84 10.95 -6.93
CA LYS A 120 5.88 11.25 -8.36
C LYS A 120 4.94 10.40 -9.21
N ILE A 121 3.71 10.18 -8.73
CA ILE A 121 2.70 9.40 -9.47
C ILE A 121 2.51 9.84 -10.93
N PHE A 122 2.66 11.14 -11.20
CA PHE A 122 2.49 11.68 -12.55
C PHE A 122 3.54 11.21 -13.56
N ASP A 123 4.71 10.76 -13.10
CA ASP A 123 5.75 10.18 -13.96
C ASP A 123 5.34 8.80 -14.52
N PHE A 124 4.31 8.17 -13.94
CA PHE A 124 3.81 6.85 -14.31
C PHE A 124 2.54 6.90 -15.18
N LEU A 125 2.13 8.08 -15.67
CA LEU A 125 0.96 8.18 -16.53
C LEU A 125 1.23 7.59 -17.93
N ASN A 126 0.36 6.69 -18.37
CA ASN A 126 0.38 6.12 -19.72
C ASN A 126 -0.85 6.56 -20.50
N PHE A 127 -0.68 7.57 -21.36
CA PHE A 127 -1.80 8.12 -22.13
C PHE A 127 -2.26 7.24 -23.30
N GLU A 128 -1.56 6.15 -23.64
CA GLU A 128 -2.11 5.11 -24.53
C GLU A 128 -3.29 4.38 -23.87
N LYS A 129 -3.32 4.34 -22.54
CA LYS A 129 -4.41 3.80 -21.71
C LYS A 129 -5.33 4.92 -21.19
N TYR A 130 -5.69 5.82 -22.10
CA TYR A 130 -6.26 7.13 -21.82
C TYR A 130 -7.38 7.15 -20.76
N LYS A 131 -8.38 6.27 -20.88
CA LYS A 131 -9.54 6.23 -19.97
C LYS A 131 -9.12 6.03 -18.51
N ASN A 132 -8.27 5.05 -18.23
CA ASN A 132 -7.82 4.73 -16.87
C ASN A 132 -6.87 5.81 -16.34
N THR A 133 -5.97 6.30 -17.20
CA THR A 133 -5.04 7.40 -16.88
C THR A 133 -5.78 8.66 -16.49
N MET A 134 -6.81 9.04 -17.23
CA MET A 134 -7.62 10.22 -16.91
C MET A 134 -8.47 10.04 -15.65
N SER A 135 -8.92 8.82 -15.34
CA SER A 135 -9.59 8.52 -14.07
C SER A 135 -8.65 8.72 -12.87
N LEU A 136 -7.40 8.30 -13.01
CA LEU A 136 -6.37 8.52 -11.99
C LEU A 136 -6.02 10.00 -11.85
N VAL A 137 -5.78 10.71 -12.95
CA VAL A 137 -5.55 12.16 -12.96
C VAL A 137 -6.68 12.89 -12.24
N PHE A 138 -7.93 12.57 -12.60
CA PHE A 138 -9.10 13.16 -11.97
C PHE A 138 -9.12 12.88 -10.46
N SER A 139 -8.90 11.64 -10.04
CA SER A 139 -8.91 11.27 -8.62
C SER A 139 -7.79 11.96 -7.83
N MET A 140 -6.63 12.18 -8.45
CA MET A 140 -5.52 12.95 -7.87
C MET A 140 -5.81 14.45 -7.76
N CYS A 141 -6.50 15.03 -8.75
CA CYS A 141 -6.71 16.47 -8.83
C CYS A 141 -8.01 16.94 -8.16
N TYR A 142 -9.06 16.14 -8.16
CA TYR A 142 -10.39 16.55 -7.70
C TYR A 142 -10.37 16.97 -6.23
N GLY A 143 -10.83 18.19 -5.95
CA GLY A 143 -10.78 18.79 -4.62
C GLY A 143 -9.39 19.27 -4.18
N ASN A 144 -8.37 19.21 -5.04
CA ASN A 144 -6.99 19.58 -4.74
C ASN A 144 -6.46 20.60 -5.76
N LYS A 145 -6.56 21.88 -5.42
CA LYS A 145 -6.18 22.99 -6.30
C LYS A 145 -4.72 22.93 -6.74
N LYS A 146 -3.80 22.66 -5.81
CA LYS A 146 -2.36 22.57 -6.09
C LYS A 146 -2.05 21.51 -7.15
N LEU A 147 -2.63 20.33 -7.02
CA LEU A 147 -2.41 19.25 -7.99
C LEU A 147 -3.13 19.49 -9.31
N THR A 148 -4.31 20.11 -9.26
CA THR A 148 -5.05 20.54 -10.45
C THR A 148 -4.23 21.56 -11.26
N GLU A 149 -3.66 22.57 -10.60
CA GLU A 149 -2.77 23.56 -11.21
C GLU A 149 -1.53 22.90 -11.82
N TYR A 150 -0.90 21.97 -11.09
CA TYR A 150 0.25 21.21 -11.59
C TYR A 150 -0.11 20.42 -12.86
N TYR A 151 -1.22 19.70 -12.86
CA TYR A 151 -1.68 18.97 -14.04
C TYR A 151 -1.86 19.89 -15.26
N PHE A 152 -2.55 21.02 -15.10
CA PHE A 152 -2.78 21.95 -16.21
C PHE A 152 -1.53 22.66 -16.71
N THR A 153 -0.50 22.79 -15.87
CA THR A 153 0.75 23.48 -16.23
C THR A 153 1.76 22.53 -16.85
N GLU A 154 1.90 21.32 -16.30
CA GLU A 154 3.03 20.42 -16.61
C GLU A 154 2.63 19.21 -17.46
N ILE A 155 1.35 18.79 -17.46
CA ILE A 155 0.93 17.49 -18.02
C ILE A 155 -0.11 17.64 -19.12
N PHE A 156 -1.07 18.56 -18.93
CA PHE A 156 -2.20 18.76 -19.83
C PHE A 156 -1.72 19.07 -21.25
N LYS A 157 -2.37 18.45 -22.23
CA LYS A 157 -2.16 18.73 -23.66
C LYS A 157 -3.51 18.97 -24.30
N GLU A 158 -3.69 20.15 -24.88
CA GLU A 158 -5.00 20.57 -25.39
C GLU A 158 -5.53 19.61 -26.46
N GLU A 159 -4.67 19.19 -27.39
CA GLU A 159 -4.99 18.26 -28.47
C GLU A 159 -5.39 16.86 -27.97
N ARG A 160 -4.98 16.48 -26.75
CA ARG A 160 -5.26 15.18 -26.16
C ARG A 160 -6.47 15.24 -25.21
N ASP A 161 -6.59 16.31 -24.44
CA ASP A 161 -7.37 16.32 -23.20
C ASP A 161 -8.61 17.22 -23.23
N ASN A 162 -8.70 18.16 -24.19
CA ASN A 162 -9.69 19.23 -24.13
C ASN A 162 -11.15 18.73 -24.18
N GLU A 163 -11.39 17.61 -24.86
CA GLU A 163 -12.74 17.04 -25.02
C GLU A 163 -13.16 16.14 -23.85
N ASN A 164 -12.24 15.79 -22.93
CA ASN A 164 -12.54 14.88 -21.84
C ASN A 164 -13.41 15.54 -20.76
N GLU A 165 -14.54 14.92 -20.43
CA GLU A 165 -15.49 15.44 -19.43
C GLU A 165 -14.88 15.62 -18.04
N LEU A 166 -13.98 14.72 -17.61
CA LEU A 166 -13.30 14.86 -16.32
C LEU A 166 -12.39 16.10 -16.29
N VAL A 167 -11.76 16.42 -17.42
CA VAL A 167 -10.92 17.63 -17.54
C VAL A 167 -11.78 18.89 -17.48
N LYS A 168 -12.96 18.89 -18.09
CA LYS A 168 -13.91 20.02 -18.00
C LYS A 168 -14.31 20.27 -16.55
N ILE A 169 -14.65 19.22 -15.80
CA ILE A 169 -14.95 19.33 -14.36
C ILE A 169 -13.77 19.88 -13.55
N LEU A 170 -12.52 19.52 -13.89
CA LEU A 170 -11.35 20.08 -13.24
C LEU A 170 -11.11 21.56 -13.59
N LYS A 171 -11.41 21.98 -14.82
CA LYS A 171 -11.31 23.40 -15.24
C LYS A 171 -12.24 24.29 -14.44
N GLU A 172 -13.41 23.81 -14.04
CA GLU A 172 -14.39 24.54 -13.22
C GLU A 172 -13.94 24.74 -11.76
N GLN A 173 -12.97 23.94 -11.28
CA GLN A 173 -12.42 24.03 -9.92
C GLN A 173 -11.23 24.98 -9.78
N LYS A 174 -10.67 25.42 -10.91
CA LYS A 174 -9.55 26.36 -10.98
C LYS A 174 -10.00 27.75 -10.55
#